data_AF-A0A6A3ATV9-F1
#
_entry.id   AF-A0A6A3ATV9-F1
#
_cell.length_a   1.000
_cell.length_b   1.000
_cell.length_c   1.000
_cell.angle_alpha   90.00
_cell.angle_beta   90.00
_cell.angle_gamma   90.00
#
_symmetry.space_group_name_H-M   'P 1'
#
loop_
_entity.id
_entity.type
_entity.pdbx_description
1 polymer ?
#
loop_
_entity_poly.entity_id
_entity_poly.type
_entity_poly.pdbx_seq_one_letter_code
_entity_poly.pdbx_strand_id
1 'polypeptide(L)'
;MIVKDCNVPDDDSLVNDIGVRLFKSSAPRIVFDHVDEIQGPRRKPKILPGRGINENSKEFRRQLRSIAVDGKDILAAARDASQKALARLEAKDAAAREKAEKEEARIAQLKKIRGERWLPSMAREMQLSKRPRQQV
;
A
#
# COMPACT_ATOMS: atom_id res chain seq x y z
N MET A 1 -64.40 34.67 1.47
CA MET A 1 -63.59 34.73 2.71
C MET A 1 -62.32 33.95 2.47
N ILE A 2 -61.20 34.64 2.33
CA ILE A 2 -59.87 34.05 2.10
C ILE A 2 -59.06 34.35 3.35
N VAL A 3 -58.63 33.32 4.07
CA VAL A 3 -57.77 33.47 5.25
C VAL A 3 -56.32 33.32 4.79
N LYS A 4 -55.73 34.51 4.62
CA LYS A 4 -54.31 34.91 4.63
C LYS A 4 -53.26 33.82 4.85
N ASP A 5 -52.40 33.71 3.85
CA ASP A 5 -51.04 33.16 3.93
C ASP A 5 -50.20 33.93 4.97
N CYS A 6 -49.51 33.18 5.82
CA CYS A 6 -48.55 33.71 6.78
C CYS A 6 -47.29 34.16 6.05
N ASN A 7 -47.24 35.46 5.75
CA ASN A 7 -46.07 36.19 5.32
C ASN A 7 -45.05 36.24 6.48
N VAL A 8 -43.83 35.75 6.23
CA VAL A 8 -42.68 35.83 7.15
C VAL A 8 -41.99 37.18 6.91
N PRO A 9 -41.86 38.07 7.92
CA PRO A 9 -40.94 39.18 7.82
C PRO A 9 -39.62 38.85 8.52
N ASP A 10 -38.59 38.77 7.69
CA ASP A 10 -37.42 39.66 7.70
C ASP A 10 -36.71 39.93 9.04
N ASP A 11 -35.42 39.57 9.10
CA ASP A 11 -34.43 40.35 9.85
C ASP A 11 -33.07 40.27 9.14
N ASP A 12 -32.91 41.17 8.17
CA ASP A 12 -31.65 41.59 7.59
C ASP A 12 -30.70 42.12 8.69
N SER A 13 -29.92 41.23 9.29
CA SER A 13 -28.73 41.62 10.06
C SER A 13 -27.47 41.50 9.21
N LEU A 14 -27.25 42.56 8.44
CA LEU A 14 -25.98 42.95 7.84
C LEU A 14 -24.86 43.01 8.90
N VAL A 15 -24.12 41.92 9.09
CA VAL A 15 -22.79 41.98 9.72
C VAL A 15 -21.84 41.08 8.95
N ASN A 16 -21.26 41.64 7.90
CA ASN A 16 -19.99 41.26 7.25
C ASN A 16 -19.35 39.93 7.73
N ASP A 17 -19.85 38.81 7.21
CA ASP A 17 -19.18 37.51 7.23
C ASP A 17 -18.06 37.52 6.18
N ILE A 18 -16.98 38.26 6.44
CA ILE A 18 -15.77 38.21 5.59
C ILE A 18 -15.03 36.92 5.95
N GLY A 19 -15.63 35.74 5.74
CA GLY A 19 -14.95 34.47 5.95
C GLY A 19 -15.80 33.21 6.02
N VAL A 20 -15.20 32.06 5.71
CA VAL A 20 -15.85 30.75 5.77
C VAL A 20 -15.87 30.21 7.20
N ARG A 21 -17.06 29.78 7.63
CA ARG A 21 -17.33 29.18 8.94
C ARG A 21 -17.79 27.73 8.75
N LEU A 22 -17.04 26.78 9.33
CA LEU A 22 -17.31 25.34 9.19
C LEU A 22 -18.45 24.85 10.09
N PHE A 23 -18.64 25.47 11.26
CA PHE A 23 -19.70 25.11 12.20
C PHE A 23 -20.45 26.37 12.64
N LYS A 24 -21.77 26.24 12.83
CA LYS A 24 -22.67 27.37 13.09
C LYS A 24 -22.27 28.21 14.32
N SER A 25 -21.64 27.59 15.33
CA SER A 25 -21.23 28.21 16.58
C SER A 25 -19.71 28.40 16.73
N SER A 26 -18.92 28.24 15.66
CA SER A 26 -17.48 28.52 15.68
C SER A 26 -17.18 29.91 15.11
N ALA A 27 -16.08 30.54 15.53
CA ALA A 27 -15.58 31.72 14.83
C ALA A 27 -15.24 31.38 13.35
N PRO A 28 -15.52 32.28 12.38
CA PRO A 28 -15.02 32.13 11.01
C PRO A 28 -13.49 32.10 11.03
N ARG A 29 -12.88 31.06 10.48
CA ARG A 29 -11.42 30.88 10.56
C ARG A 29 -10.69 31.19 9.25
N ILE A 30 -11.41 31.19 8.14
CA ILE A 30 -10.89 31.55 6.82
C ILE A 30 -11.44 32.94 6.51
N VAL A 31 -10.73 34.00 6.89
CA VAL A 31 -11.13 35.39 6.63
C VAL A 31 -10.61 35.81 5.25
N PHE A 32 -11.44 36.35 4.37
CA PHE A 32 -11.03 36.72 2.99
C PHE A 32 -10.34 38.09 2.91
N ASP A 33 -10.42 38.92 3.96
CA ASP A 33 -9.70 40.19 4.05
C ASP A 33 -8.25 39.95 4.49
N HIS A 34 -7.43 39.44 3.58
CA HIS A 34 -5.99 39.55 3.70
C HIS A 34 -5.55 40.62 2.71
N VAL A 35 -5.57 41.87 3.18
CA VAL A 35 -4.94 43.02 2.50
C VAL A 35 -3.44 42.76 2.27
N ASP A 36 -2.88 41.81 3.00
CA ASP A 36 -1.62 41.17 2.69
C ASP A 36 -1.86 40.04 1.69
N GLU A 37 -2.15 40.39 0.43
CA GLU A 37 -1.72 39.54 -0.68
C GLU A 37 -0.25 39.22 -0.40
N ILE A 38 0.06 37.96 -0.05
CA ILE A 38 1.44 37.50 -0.03
C ILE A 38 1.88 37.67 -1.48
N GLN A 39 2.49 38.81 -1.80
CA GLN A 39 3.11 39.08 -3.07
C GLN A 39 4.29 38.13 -3.12
N GLY A 40 4.00 36.89 -3.52
CA GLY A 40 5.01 35.93 -3.92
C GLY A 40 5.95 36.63 -4.89
N PRO A 41 7.22 36.21 -4.98
CA PRO A 41 8.22 36.92 -5.77
C PRO A 41 7.67 37.25 -7.16
N ARG A 42 7.35 38.53 -7.40
CA ARG A 42 6.76 39.01 -8.66
C ARG A 42 7.68 38.73 -9.85
N ARG A 43 8.96 38.54 -9.55
CA ARG A 43 10.02 38.21 -10.50
C ARG A 43 10.15 36.70 -10.62
N LYS A 44 9.95 36.18 -11.83
CA LYS A 44 10.24 34.77 -12.14
C LYS A 44 11.71 34.48 -11.75
N PRO A 45 11.97 33.39 -11.00
CA PRO A 45 13.34 32.98 -10.74
C PRO A 45 14.03 32.73 -12.09
N LYS A 46 15.17 33.40 -12.31
CA LYS A 46 15.99 33.15 -13.50
C LYS A 46 16.77 31.85 -13.29
N ILE A 47 16.07 30.73 -13.40
CA ILE A 47 16.70 29.42 -13.49
C ILE A 47 17.32 29.35 -14.89
N LEU A 48 18.61 29.64 -14.97
CA LEU A 48 19.35 29.39 -16.20
C LEU A 48 19.34 27.88 -16.43
N PRO A 49 19.16 27.42 -17.69
CA PRO A 49 19.44 26.03 -18.03
C PRO A 49 20.82 25.69 -17.46
N GLY A 50 20.91 24.57 -16.73
CA GLY A 50 22.16 24.17 -16.10
C GLY A 50 23.31 24.27 -17.09
N ARG A 51 24.48 24.72 -16.60
CA ARG A 51 25.71 24.82 -17.41
C ARG A 51 25.81 23.58 -18.28
N GLY A 52 25.92 23.77 -19.61
CA GLY A 52 25.97 22.66 -20.56
C GLY A 52 26.97 21.61 -20.09
N ILE A 53 26.50 20.36 -20.02
CA ILE A 53 27.34 19.26 -19.57
C ILE A 53 28.43 19.06 -20.62
N ASN A 54 29.66 19.37 -20.24
CA ASN A 54 30.80 19.06 -21.08
C ASN A 54 31.23 17.63 -20.76
N GLU A 55 30.96 16.70 -21.68
CA GLU A 55 31.30 15.28 -21.56
C GLU A 55 32.81 15.04 -21.35
N ASN A 56 33.65 15.95 -21.87
CA ASN A 56 35.10 15.88 -21.72
C ASN A 56 35.60 16.51 -20.40
N SER A 57 34.72 17.18 -19.65
CA SER A 57 35.10 17.80 -18.37
C SER A 57 35.54 16.75 -17.34
N LYS A 58 36.42 17.17 -16.44
CA LYS A 58 36.87 16.31 -15.33
C LYS A 58 35.73 16.01 -14.36
N GLU A 59 34.85 16.98 -14.12
CA GLU A 59 33.70 16.83 -13.23
C GLU A 59 32.72 15.77 -13.74
N PHE A 60 32.37 15.81 -15.03
CA PHE A 60 31.49 14.83 -15.65
C PHE A 60 32.06 13.41 -15.58
N ARG A 61 33.34 13.22 -15.91
CA ARG A 61 34.00 11.90 -15.79
C ARG A 61 34.14 11.42 -14.35
N ARG A 62 34.22 12.33 -13.37
CA ARG A 62 34.22 11.97 -11.95
C ARG A 62 32.83 11.52 -11.51
N GLN A 63 31.77 12.23 -11.94
CA GLN A 63 30.39 11.83 -11.69
C GLN A 63 30.07 10.46 -12.30
N LEU A 64 30.47 10.21 -13.54
CA LEU A 64 30.29 8.91 -14.17
C LEU A 64 30.99 7.79 -13.38
N ARG A 65 32.23 8.00 -12.95
CA ARG A 65 32.96 7.01 -12.13
C ARG A 65 32.38 6.79 -10.74
N SER A 66 31.76 7.80 -10.14
CA SER A 66 31.08 7.63 -8.85
C SER A 66 29.76 6.85 -8.95
N ILE A 67 29.15 6.83 -10.14
CA ILE A 67 27.88 6.14 -10.39
C ILE A 67 28.10 4.76 -10.99
N ALA A 68 29.16 4.58 -11.76
CA ALA A 68 29.49 3.32 -12.39
C ALA A 68 29.75 2.25 -11.32
N VAL A 69 28.89 1.23 -11.30
CA VAL A 69 29.09 0.01 -10.51
C VAL A 69 29.81 -1.00 -11.39
N ASP A 70 30.80 -1.69 -10.82
CA ASP A 70 31.51 -2.74 -11.54
C ASP A 70 30.54 -3.88 -11.88
N GLY A 71 30.48 -4.25 -13.18
CA GLY A 71 29.58 -5.31 -13.64
C GLY A 71 29.83 -6.67 -12.97
N LYS A 72 31.05 -6.89 -12.45
CA LYS A 72 31.40 -8.09 -11.67
C LYS A 72 30.62 -8.15 -10.35
N ASP A 73 30.43 -7.02 -9.68
CA ASP A 73 29.72 -6.95 -8.41
C ASP A 73 28.23 -7.23 -8.61
N ILE A 74 27.66 -6.74 -9.71
CA ILE A 74 26.27 -7.03 -10.09
C ILE A 74 26.08 -8.53 -10.33
N LEU A 75 26.99 -9.15 -11.09
CA LEU A 75 26.93 -10.59 -11.37
C LEU A 75 27.14 -11.44 -10.11
N ALA A 76 28.03 -11.02 -9.21
CA ALA A 76 28.24 -11.69 -7.93
C ALA A 76 26.98 -11.60 -7.06
N ALA A 77 26.43 -10.40 -6.89
CA ALA A 77 25.20 -10.18 -6.12
C ALA A 77 24.01 -10.99 -6.68
N ALA A 78 23.88 -11.06 -8.01
CA ALA A 78 22.84 -11.86 -8.66
C ALA A 78 23.00 -13.37 -8.38
N ARG A 79 24.23 -13.89 -8.44
CA ARG A 79 24.52 -15.29 -8.12
C ARG A 79 24.22 -15.60 -6.66
N ASP A 80 24.65 -14.75 -5.74
CA ASP A 80 24.41 -14.92 -4.31
C ASP A 80 22.91 -14.90 -3.98
N ALA A 81 22.17 -13.97 -4.58
CA ALA A 81 20.71 -13.89 -4.43
C ALA A 81 20.01 -15.14 -4.96
N SER A 82 20.44 -15.64 -6.12
CA SER A 82 19.92 -16.87 -6.71
C SER A 82 20.18 -18.09 -5.81
N GLN A 83 21.41 -18.26 -5.33
CA GLN A 83 21.76 -19.36 -4.42
C GLN A 83 20.95 -19.32 -3.12
N LYS A 84 20.78 -18.13 -2.53
CA LYS A 84 19.93 -17.95 -1.34
C LYS A 84 18.47 -18.33 -1.61
N ALA A 85 17.94 -17.97 -2.78
CA ALA A 85 16.58 -18.33 -3.15
C ALA A 85 16.41 -19.85 -3.32
N LEU A 86 17.36 -20.51 -3.97
CA LEU A 86 17.37 -21.96 -4.13
C LEU A 86 17.43 -22.68 -2.78
N ALA A 87 18.34 -22.30 -1.89
CA ALA A 87 18.44 -22.88 -0.55
C ALA A 87 17.13 -22.74 0.26
N ARG A 88 16.44 -21.59 0.12
CA ARG A 88 15.14 -21.37 0.78
C ARG A 88 14.04 -22.24 0.19
N LEU A 89 14.07 -22.51 -1.11
CA LEU A 89 13.12 -23.40 -1.76
C LEU A 89 13.35 -24.84 -1.30
N GLU A 90 14.59 -25.31 -1.35
CA GLU A 90 14.96 -26.66 -0.90
C GLU A 90 14.61 -26.89 0.57
N ALA A 91 14.82 -25.92 1.45
CA ALA A 91 14.43 -26.01 2.85
C ALA A 91 12.91 -26.12 3.03
N LYS A 92 12.11 -25.41 2.22
CA LYS A 92 10.65 -25.52 2.24
C LYS A 92 10.18 -26.88 1.74
N ASP A 93 10.78 -27.38 0.66
CA ASP A 93 10.45 -28.67 0.08
C ASP A 93 10.82 -29.81 1.03
N ALA A 94 11.98 -29.73 1.69
CA ALA A 94 12.38 -30.69 2.72
C ALA A 94 11.40 -30.68 3.90
N ALA A 95 11.01 -29.50 4.39
CA ALA A 95 10.01 -29.38 5.45
C ALA A 95 8.62 -29.90 5.04
N ALA A 96 8.23 -29.73 3.77
CA ALA A 96 6.99 -30.27 3.24
C ALA A 96 7.03 -31.81 3.15
N ARG A 97 8.16 -32.38 2.69
CA ARG A 97 8.38 -33.82 2.63
C ARG A 97 8.34 -34.46 4.02
N GLU A 98 9.05 -33.89 4.99
CA GLU A 98 9.04 -34.40 6.37
C GLU A 98 7.62 -34.37 6.98
N LYS A 99 6.84 -33.32 6.70
CA LYS A 99 5.43 -33.25 7.12
C LYS A 99 4.58 -34.32 6.44
N ALA A 100 4.79 -34.58 5.15
CA ALA A 100 4.09 -35.62 4.42
C ALA A 100 4.40 -37.00 5.01
N GLU A 101 5.68 -37.32 5.25
CA GLU A 101 6.11 -38.58 5.87
C GLU A 101 5.52 -38.77 7.27
N LYS A 102 5.49 -37.70 8.08
CA LYS A 102 4.85 -37.74 9.41
C LYS A 102 3.36 -38.03 9.34
N GLU A 103 2.65 -37.40 8.40
CA GLU A 103 1.22 -37.67 8.24
C GLU A 103 0.97 -39.06 7.66
N GLU A 104 1.78 -39.53 6.71
CA GLU A 104 1.71 -40.90 6.20
C GLU A 104 1.95 -41.94 7.31
N ALA A 105 2.95 -41.72 8.17
CA ALA A 105 3.20 -42.56 9.33
C ALA A 105 2.02 -42.55 10.31
N ARG A 106 1.43 -41.38 10.56
CA ARG A 106 0.22 -41.24 11.39
C ARG A 106 -0.96 -42.01 10.79
N ILE A 107 -1.17 -41.90 9.47
CA ILE A 107 -2.20 -42.63 8.73
C ILE A 107 -1.94 -44.14 8.81
N ALA A 108 -0.70 -44.60 8.66
CA ALA A 108 -0.34 -46.01 8.77
C ALA A 108 -0.61 -46.58 10.17
N GLN A 109 -0.30 -45.83 11.22
CA GLN A 109 -0.63 -46.22 12.60
C GLN A 109 -2.14 -46.31 12.80
N LEU A 110 -2.90 -45.32 12.33
CA LEU A 110 -4.36 -45.34 12.41
C LEU A 110 -4.98 -46.49 11.60
N LYS A 111 -4.44 -46.81 10.42
CA LYS A 111 -4.80 -48.02 9.64
C LYS A 111 -4.58 -49.30 10.45
N LYS A 112 -3.46 -49.42 11.17
CA LYS A 112 -3.17 -50.58 12.01
C LYS A 112 -4.17 -50.76 13.16
N ILE A 113 -4.61 -49.65 13.77
CA ILE A 113 -5.53 -49.67 14.93
C ILE A 113 -7.00 -49.86 14.51
N ARG A 114 -7.47 -49.19 13.44
CA ARG A 114 -8.89 -49.11 13.06
C ARG A 114 -9.27 -49.86 11.76
N GLY A 115 -8.31 -50.43 11.02
CA GLY A 115 -8.53 -51.08 9.72
C GLY A 115 -8.60 -50.09 8.54
N GLU A 116 -9.01 -50.50 7.33
CA GLU A 116 -9.00 -49.64 6.13
C GLU A 116 -10.30 -48.84 5.92
N ARG A 117 -11.37 -49.19 6.64
CA ARG A 117 -12.74 -48.68 6.39
C ARG A 117 -12.96 -47.23 6.84
N TRP A 118 -12.10 -46.66 7.69
CA TRP A 118 -12.26 -45.30 8.23
C TRP A 118 -11.79 -44.21 7.26
N LEU A 119 -10.86 -44.50 6.35
CA LEU A 119 -10.28 -43.48 5.44
C LEU A 119 -11.28 -42.92 4.42
N PRO A 120 -12.11 -43.73 3.73
CA PRO A 120 -13.14 -43.19 2.83
C PRO A 120 -14.25 -42.41 3.57
N SER A 121 -14.44 -42.68 4.86
CA SER A 121 -15.41 -41.97 5.71
C SER A 121 -14.85 -40.61 6.15
N MET A 122 -13.59 -40.55 6.61
CA MET A 122 -12.91 -39.29 6.91
C MET A 122 -12.67 -38.42 5.66
N ALA A 123 -12.38 -39.02 4.51
CA ALA A 123 -12.25 -38.28 3.25
C ALA A 123 -13.57 -37.60 2.85
N ARG A 124 -14.71 -38.30 3.02
CA ARG A 124 -16.04 -37.71 2.84
C ARG A 124 -16.30 -36.59 3.84
N GLU A 125 -15.97 -36.78 5.10
CA GLU A 125 -16.14 -35.77 6.16
C GLU A 125 -15.30 -34.51 5.90
N MET A 126 -14.03 -34.67 5.53
CA MET A 126 -13.15 -33.55 5.15
C MET A 126 -13.61 -32.81 3.88
N GLN A 127 -14.29 -33.49 2.95
CA GLN A 127 -14.91 -32.82 1.79
C GLN A 127 -16.15 -32.03 2.19
N LEU A 128 -16.97 -32.56 3.10
CA LEU A 128 -18.14 -31.86 3.64
C LEU A 128 -17.73 -30.61 4.43
N SER A 129 -16.62 -30.65 5.17
CA SER A 129 -16.13 -29.50 5.94
C SER A 129 -15.47 -28.41 5.09
N LYS A 130 -15.06 -28.72 3.84
CA LYS A 130 -14.46 -27.75 2.89
C LYS A 130 -15.50 -27.00 2.06
N ARG A 131 -16.75 -27.47 2.00
CA ARG A 131 -17.83 -26.71 1.37
C ARG A 131 -18.23 -25.58 2.33
N PRO A 132 -18.25 -24.31 1.89
CA PRO A 132 -18.83 -23.25 2.72
C PRO A 132 -20.27 -23.64 3.01
N ARG A 133 -20.66 -23.63 4.29
CA ARG A 133 -22.06 -23.85 4.68
C ARG A 133 -22.90 -22.87 3.88
N GLN A 134 -23.63 -23.36 2.88
CA GLN A 134 -24.70 -22.61 2.25
C GLN A 134 -25.72 -22.37 3.36
N GLN A 135 -25.67 -21.17 3.94
CA GLN A 135 -26.76 -20.69 4.76
C GLN A 135 -27.92 -20.39 3.80
N VAL A 136 -29.07 -20.93 4.18
CA VAL A 136 -30.34 -21.00 3.44
C VAL A 136 -30.80 -19.65 2.96
#